data_AF-A0A016QU55-F1
#
_entry.id   AF-A0A016QU55-F1
#
_cell.length_a   1.000
_cell.length_b   1.000
_cell.length_c   1.000
_cell.angle_alpha   90.00
_cell.angle_beta   90.00
_cell.angle_gamma   90.00
#
_symmetry.space_group_name_H-M   'P 1'
#
loop_
_entity.id
_entity.type
_entity.pdbx_description
1 polymer ?
#
loop_
_entity_poly.entity_id
_entity_poly.type
_entity_poly.pdbx_seq_one_letter_code
_entity_poly.pdbx_strand_id
1 'polypeptide(L)' 'MMVLPGGRVPARFVTLEDGTPGVEVEGVQFPHVTDEVPNGIEGNSDEQRRVIDGLRQRFRITSEPSVLAFDVE' A
#
# COMPACT_ATOMS: atom_id res chain seq x y z
N MET A 1 -11.27 -4.21 -2.03
CA MET A 1 -10.61 -3.04 -2.69
C MET A 1 -9.72 -2.34 -1.66
N MET A 2 -8.73 -1.54 -2.06
CA MET A 2 -7.98 -0.67 -1.13
C MET A 2 -8.66 0.70 -1.08
N VAL A 3 -9.01 1.16 0.13
CA VAL A 3 -9.62 2.46 0.37
C VAL A 3 -8.59 3.38 1.02
N LEU A 4 -8.33 4.50 0.37
CA LEU A 4 -7.40 5.53 0.80
C LEU A 4 -8.17 6.80 1.22
N PRO A 5 -7.59 7.65 2.08
CA PRO A 5 -8.13 8.99 2.31
C PRO A 5 -8.19 9.75 0.98
N GLY A 6 -9.39 9.93 0.44
CA GLY A 6 -9.62 10.61 -0.84
C GLY A 6 -10.01 9.71 -2.03
N GLY A 7 -10.05 8.37 -1.88
CA GLY A 7 -10.56 7.51 -2.94
C GLY A 7 -10.29 6.02 -2.78
N ARG A 8 -10.47 5.28 -3.88
CA ARG A 8 -10.32 3.82 -3.90
C ARG A 8 -9.36 3.42 -5.01
N VAL A 9 -8.59 2.37 -4.76
CA VAL A 9 -7.61 1.82 -5.70
C VAL A 9 -7.85 0.31 -5.82
N PRO A 10 -7.83 -0.23 -7.05
CA PRO A 10 -7.78 -1.67 -7.25
C PRO A 10 -6.57 -2.25 -6.55
N ALA A 11 -6.82 -3.16 -5.61
CA ALA A 11 -5.79 -3.87 -4.88
C ALA A 11 -6.27 -5.28 -4.53
N ARG A 12 -5.33 -6.21 -4.41
CA ARG A 12 -5.59 -7.60 -4.02
C ARG A 12 -4.56 -8.08 -3.01
N PHE A 13 -5.02 -8.84 -2.02
CA PHE A 13 -4.11 -9.57 -1.15
C PHE A 13 -3.44 -10.70 -1.94
N VAL A 14 -2.14 -10.85 -1.75
CA VAL A 14 -1.30 -11.85 -2.41
C VAL A 14 -0.37 -12.50 -1.39
N THR A 15 0.26 -13.60 -1.79
CA THR A 15 1.40 -14.18 -1.09
C THR A 15 2.65 -13.82 -1.88
N LEU A 16 3.63 -13.20 -1.21
CA LEU A 16 4.90 -12.83 -1.83
C LEU A 16 5.78 -14.08 -2.06
N GLU A 17 6.86 -13.93 -2.82
CA GLU A 17 7.76 -15.05 -3.16
C GLU A 17 8.41 -15.72 -1.93
N ASP A 18 8.61 -14.95 -0.86
CA ASP A 18 9.15 -15.43 0.42
C ASP A 18 8.09 -16.10 1.32
N GLY A 19 6.84 -16.20 0.85
CA GLY A 19 5.71 -16.78 1.57
C GLY A 19 4.99 -15.83 2.51
N THR A 20 5.42 -14.56 2.60
CA THR A 20 4.79 -13.57 3.48
C THR A 20 3.51 -12.95 2.87
N PRO A 21 2.60 -12.41 3.70
CA PRO A 21 1.44 -11.67 3.21
C PRO A 21 1.85 -10.38 2.47
N GLY A 22 1.20 -10.13 1.35
CA GLY A 22 1.41 -8.92 0.55
C GLY A 22 0.12 -8.34 -0.01
N VAL A 23 0.24 -7.15 -0.58
CA VAL A 23 -0.83 -6.47 -1.33
C VAL A 23 -0.29 -6.07 -2.68
N GLU A 24 -0.97 -6.47 -3.76
CA GLU A 24 -0.68 -5.97 -5.09
C GLU A 24 -1.53 -4.73 -5.38
N VAL A 25 -0.86 -3.64 -5.76
CA VAL A 25 -1.47 -2.34 -6.09
C VAL A 25 -0.87 -1.86 -7.40
N GLU A 26 -1.73 -1.55 -8.38
CA GLU A 26 -1.31 -1.11 -9.73
C GLU A 26 -0.28 -2.05 -10.41
N GLY A 27 -0.32 -3.36 -10.10
CA GLY A 27 0.59 -4.37 -10.64
C GLY A 27 1.92 -4.52 -9.89
N VAL A 28 2.14 -3.74 -8.82
CA VAL A 28 3.32 -3.82 -7.95
C VAL A 28 2.93 -4.49 -6.64
N GLN A 29 3.73 -5.44 -6.18
CA GLN A 29 3.50 -6.15 -4.91
C GLN A 29 4.23 -5.46 -3.77
N PHE A 30 3.55 -5.29 -2.64
CA PHE A 30 4.05 -4.66 -1.42
C PHE A 30 3.94 -5.63 -0.25
N PRO A 31 4.85 -5.57 0.73
CA PRO A 31 4.63 -6.18 2.03
C PRO A 31 3.35 -5.64 2.67
N HIS A 32 2.52 -6.54 3.19
CA HIS A 32 1.36 -6.17 4.00
C HIS A 32 1.81 -6.06 5.46
N VAL A 33 1.75 -4.85 6.02
CA VAL A 33 2.15 -4.57 7.40
C VAL A 33 0.92 -4.31 8.26
N THR A 34 0.91 -4.91 9.45
CA THR A 34 -0.20 -4.80 10.41
C THR A 34 0.23 -4.36 11.81
N ASP A 35 1.52 -4.08 12.00
CA ASP A 35 2.10 -3.82 13.33
C ASP A 35 1.73 -2.41 13.85
N GLU A 36 1.68 -1.42 12.97
CA GLU A 36 1.40 -0.02 13.31
C GLU A 36 -0.04 0.41 12.96
N VAL A 37 -0.66 -0.27 12.00
CA VAL A 37 -1.99 0.07 11.47
C VAL A 37 -2.75 -1.22 11.11
N PRO A 38 -4.10 -1.23 11.09
CA PRO A 38 -4.87 -2.43 10.75
C PRO A 38 -4.53 -3.02 9.38
N ASN A 39 -4.30 -2.15 8.38
CA ASN A 39 -3.70 -2.55 7.11
C ASN A 39 -2.79 -1.44 6.60
N GLY A 40 -1.57 -1.82 6.19
CA GLY A 40 -0.61 -0.92 5.58
C GLY A 40 0.23 -1.60 4.51
N ILE A 41 0.81 -0.80 3.63
CA ILE A 41 1.86 -1.22 2.69
C ILE A 41 3.12 -0.38 2.90
N GLU A 42 4.29 -1.00 2.69
CA GLU A 42 5.59 -0.33 2.84
C GLU A 42 6.41 -0.36 1.53
N GLY A 43 7.10 0.75 1.25
CA GLY A 43 7.93 0.92 0.06
C GLY A 43 9.40 0.57 0.29
N ASN A 44 9.75 -0.71 0.11
CA ASN A 44 11.12 -1.22 0.30
C ASN A 44 11.99 -1.11 -0.95
N SER A 45 11.40 -1.11 -2.15
CA SER A 45 12.08 -0.87 -3.43
C SER A 45 11.77 0.51 -4.01
N ASP A 46 12.60 0.98 -4.94
CA ASP A 46 12.36 2.26 -5.64
C ASP A 46 11.06 2.25 -6.45
N GLU A 47 10.69 1.10 -7.01
CA GLU A 47 9.42 0.93 -7.73
C GLU A 47 8.23 1.08 -6.78
N GLN A 48 8.26 0.40 -5.64
CA GLN A 48 7.23 0.50 -4.62
C GLN A 48 7.11 1.94 -4.08
N ARG A 49 8.24 2.61 -3.82
CA ARG A 49 8.25 4.02 -3.37
C ARG A 49 7.58 4.94 -4.38
N ARG A 50 7.88 4.80 -5.68
CA ARG A 50 7.24 5.62 -6.73
C ARG A 50 5.72 5.44 -6.77
N VAL A 51 5.23 4.21 -6.59
CA VAL A 51 3.79 3.95 -6.53
C VAL A 51 3.18 4.58 -5.27
N ILE A 52 3.78 4.40 -4.09
CA ILE A 52 3.31 5.02 -2.85
C ILE A 52 3.27 6.54 -2.98
N ASP A 53 4.32 7.17 -3.49
CA ASP A 53 4.38 8.61 -3.70
C ASP A 53 3.32 9.08 -4.72
N GLY A 54 3.12 8.30 -5.79
CA GLY A 54 2.05 8.55 -6.77
C GLY A 54 0.66 8.48 -6.14
N LEU A 55 0.40 7.49 -5.28
CA LEU A 55 -0.85 7.37 -4.53
C LEU A 55 -1.04 8.54 -3.57
N ARG A 56 0.00 8.92 -2.82
CA ARG A 56 -0.05 10.07 -1.91
C ARG A 56 -0.38 11.36 -2.64
N GLN A 57 0.29 11.60 -3.76
CA GLN A 57 0.04 12.78 -4.59
C GLN A 57 -1.39 12.77 -5.16
N ARG A 58 -1.83 11.62 -5.71
CA ARG A 58 -3.15 11.47 -6.33
C ARG A 58 -4.28 11.70 -5.32
N PHE A 59 -4.13 11.19 -4.10
CA PHE A 59 -5.16 11.24 -3.07
C PHE A 59 -4.91 12.34 -2.01
N ARG A 60 -3.92 13.21 -2.22
CA ARG A 60 -3.55 14.32 -1.33
C ARG A 60 -3.29 13.86 0.11
N ILE A 61 -2.69 12.68 0.26
CA ILE A 61 -2.32 12.11 1.56
C ILE A 61 -1.03 12.82 2.00
N THR A 62 -1.13 13.65 3.04
CA THR A 62 -0.01 14.46 3.55
C THR A 62 0.80 13.74 4.62
N SER A 63 0.39 12.54 5.03
CA SER A 63 1.06 11.78 6.07
C SER A 63 2.43 11.29 5.59
N GLU A 64 3.45 11.51 6.42
CA GLU A 64 4.85 11.12 6.19
C GLU A 64 5.29 9.72 6.66
N PRO A 65 4.47 8.81 7.26
CA PRO A 65 5.00 7.53 7.75
C PRO A 65 5.58 6.71 6.60
N SER A 66 6.55 5.82 6.84
CA SER A 66 7.05 4.89 5.81
C SER A 66 5.94 3.97 5.28
N VAL A 67 4.90 3.76 6.09
CA VAL A 67 3.73 2.93 5.81
C VAL A 67 2.59 3.76 5.23
N LEU A 68 1.99 3.30 4.12
CA LEU A 68 0.73 3.82 3.61
C LEU A 68 -0.43 2.98 4.14
N ALA A 69 -1.14 3.53 5.12
CA ALA A 69 -2.32 2.90 5.71
C ALA A 69 -3.52 2.92 4.76
N PHE A 70 -4.36 1.89 4.83
CA PHE A 70 -5.58 1.79 4.04
C PHE A 70 -6.68 0.99 4.76
N ASP A 71 -7.93 1.21 4.34
CA ASP A 71 -9.07 0.39 4.74
C ASP A 71 -9.43 -0.62 3.64
N VAL A 72 -10.09 -1.70 4.04
CA VAL A 72 -10.60 -2.73 3.12
C VAL A 72 -12.11 -2.57 2.96
N GLU A 73 -12.55 -2.53 1.71
CA GLU A 73 -13.97 -2.70 1.32
C GLU A 73 -14.20 -4.10 0.75
#